data_AF-A0A0C9TR09-F1
#
_entry.id   AF-A0A0C9TR09-F1
#
_cell.length_a   1.000
_cell.length_b   1.000
_cell.length_c   1.000
_cell.angle_alpha   90.00
_cell.angle_beta   90.00
_cell.angle_gamma   90.00
#
_symmetry.space_group_name_H-M   'P 1'
#
loop_
_entity.id
_entity.type
_entity.pdbx_description
1 polymer ?
#
loop_
_entity_poly.entity_id
_entity_poly.type
_entity_poly.pdbx_seq_one_letter_code
_entity_poly.pdbx_strand_id
1 'polypeptide(L)'
;MTTLLTGKAAMPAPGSSRAPKTFDGSEENIAEFLEIFENCAYGVQLPDAEKVCFIFRYLSRSQKDVFKTFNGYDDLDWKEFKVAIEEAFEGAFKEKKYTPQSLIQFTRNNTTLPIKTDAELRAYQRGFQTITHYILKEQIITEDDCDHYYWFGFHEDTCQILEQHLTTTIPDHPRNNAYKAADVFKAGNYVFDIDKFNKNPPEGFAPPETESKPQGGPLNVITRTVTLPATPSTPPSSSNVDDLFLRMKSLTIRTRNTWQTMQRFSQSIQ
;
A
#
# COMPACT_ATOMS: atom_id res chain seq x y z
N MET A 1 37.85 24.87 -0.71
CA MET A 1 38.45 23.55 -0.96
C MET A 1 38.04 22.66 0.19
N THR A 2 37.10 21.73 -0.03
CA THR A 2 36.68 20.78 1.01
C THR A 2 37.67 19.63 0.94
N THR A 3 38.63 19.61 1.86
CA THR A 3 39.57 18.50 2.00
C THR A 3 38.75 17.24 2.30
N LEU A 4 38.65 16.32 1.34
CA LEU A 4 38.06 15.00 1.59
C LEU A 4 38.96 14.32 2.62
N LEU A 5 38.50 14.29 3.87
CA LEU A 5 39.14 13.51 4.92
C LEU A 5 39.06 12.03 4.50
N THR A 6 40.21 11.38 4.38
CA THR A 6 40.36 9.98 3.96
C THR A 6 41.04 9.18 5.07
N GLY A 7 40.76 7.88 5.16
CA GLY A 7 41.36 6.96 6.14
C GLY A 7 40.70 6.98 7.53
N LYS A 8 41.35 6.35 8.52
CA LYS A 8 40.81 6.10 9.88
C LYS A 8 40.18 7.31 10.57
N ALA A 9 40.76 8.50 10.39
CA ALA A 9 40.30 9.73 11.05
C ALA A 9 38.98 10.27 10.45
N ALA A 10 38.60 9.81 9.27
CA ALA A 10 37.38 10.21 8.58
C ALA A 10 36.18 9.28 8.91
N MET A 11 36.43 8.14 9.55
CA MET A 11 35.37 7.22 9.96
C MET A 11 34.48 7.86 11.04
N PRO A 12 33.15 7.68 10.97
CA PRO A 12 32.23 8.25 11.96
C PRO A 12 32.53 7.81 13.40
N ALA A 13 32.53 8.73 14.35
CA ALA A 13 32.68 8.35 15.76
C ALA A 13 31.47 7.49 16.22
N PRO A 14 31.68 6.41 17.01
CA PRO A 14 30.58 5.62 17.55
C PRO A 14 29.56 6.49 18.28
N GLY A 15 28.27 6.28 17.99
CA GLY A 15 27.16 7.08 18.55
C GLY A 15 26.87 8.39 17.82
N SER A 16 27.64 8.76 16.78
CA SER A 16 27.24 9.86 15.89
C SER A 16 26.09 9.43 14.97
N SER A 17 25.29 10.38 14.48
CA SER A 17 24.18 10.11 13.56
C SER A 17 24.61 9.49 12.23
N ARG A 18 25.89 9.61 11.88
CA ARG A 18 26.50 9.07 10.66
C ARG A 18 27.22 7.74 10.87
N ALA A 19 27.30 7.25 12.12
CA ALA A 19 27.94 6.00 12.44
C ALA A 19 26.94 4.83 12.37
N PRO A 20 27.41 3.61 12.06
CA PRO A 20 26.65 2.40 12.33
C PRO A 20 26.19 2.37 13.79
N LYS A 21 24.96 1.92 14.02
CA LYS A 21 24.48 1.62 15.37
C LYS A 21 25.37 0.53 15.98
N THR A 22 25.55 0.59 17.30
CA THR A 22 26.31 -0.44 18.01
C THR A 22 25.62 -1.78 17.84
N PHE A 23 26.32 -2.75 17.24
CA PHE A 23 25.82 -4.11 17.05
C PHE A 23 25.83 -4.88 18.36
N ASP A 24 24.69 -5.43 18.74
CA ASP A 24 24.46 -6.14 20.00
C ASP A 24 24.51 -7.67 19.86
N GLY A 25 24.45 -8.19 18.63
CA GLY A 25 24.35 -9.62 18.35
C GLY A 25 23.03 -10.04 17.69
N SER A 26 22.13 -9.10 17.41
CA SER A 26 20.86 -9.41 16.75
C SER A 26 21.08 -9.95 15.34
N GLU A 27 20.61 -11.17 15.09
CA GLU A 27 20.64 -11.80 13.76
C GLU A 27 19.88 -10.95 12.72
N GLU A 28 18.77 -10.30 13.08
CA GLU A 28 18.00 -9.50 12.11
C GLU A 28 18.74 -8.23 11.64
N ASN A 29 19.70 -7.73 12.43
CA ASN A 29 20.34 -6.44 12.21
C ASN A 29 21.76 -6.54 11.64
N ILE A 30 22.38 -7.73 11.60
CA ILE A 30 23.78 -7.89 11.17
C ILE A 30 23.98 -7.50 9.70
N ALA A 31 23.03 -7.82 8.83
CA ALA A 31 23.11 -7.49 7.41
C ALA A 31 23.11 -5.96 7.18
N GLU A 32 22.15 -5.26 7.78
CA GLU A 32 22.07 -3.79 7.74
C GLU A 32 23.32 -3.15 8.38
N PHE A 33 23.79 -3.70 9.51
CA PHE A 33 24.99 -3.22 10.19
C PHE A 33 26.24 -3.32 9.29
N LEU A 34 26.49 -4.46 8.66
CA LEU A 34 27.63 -4.65 7.76
C LEU A 34 27.54 -3.72 6.55
N GLU A 35 26.36 -3.56 5.95
CA GLU A 35 26.14 -2.66 4.82
C GLU A 35 26.49 -1.20 5.18
N ILE A 36 25.97 -0.70 6.31
CA ILE A 36 26.23 0.67 6.74
C ILE A 36 27.73 0.85 7.06
N PHE A 37 28.36 -0.14 7.70
CA PHE A 37 29.79 -0.11 7.98
C PHE A 37 30.63 -0.09 6.69
N GLU A 38 30.34 -0.95 5.73
CA GLU A 38 31.03 -1.00 4.43
C GLU A 38 30.85 0.28 3.63
N ASN A 39 29.65 0.87 3.64
CA ASN A 39 29.38 2.17 3.03
C ASN A 39 30.22 3.29 3.65
N CYS A 40 30.36 3.31 4.98
CA CYS A 40 31.23 4.26 5.67
C CYS A 40 32.71 4.05 5.29
N ALA A 41 33.17 2.78 5.31
CA ALA A 41 34.53 2.41 4.97
C ALA A 41 34.88 2.74 3.51
N TYR A 42 33.95 2.50 2.59
CA TYR A 42 34.07 2.85 1.18
C TYR A 42 34.18 4.37 0.98
N GLY A 43 33.31 5.14 1.65
CA GLY A 43 33.31 6.60 1.58
C GLY A 43 34.62 7.26 2.02
N VAL A 44 35.41 6.57 2.86
CA VAL A 44 36.71 7.05 3.35
C VAL A 44 37.90 6.28 2.78
N GLN A 45 37.67 5.37 1.82
CA GLN A 45 38.67 4.49 1.21
C GLN A 45 39.50 3.72 2.23
N LEU A 46 38.84 3.13 3.23
CA LEU A 46 39.51 2.37 4.27
C LEU A 46 40.08 1.06 3.69
N PRO A 47 41.38 0.75 3.87
CA PRO A 47 41.97 -0.52 3.45
C PRO A 47 41.33 -1.72 4.17
N ASP A 48 41.32 -2.88 3.52
CA ASP A 48 40.66 -4.10 4.04
C ASP A 48 41.20 -4.52 5.42
N ALA A 49 42.52 -4.52 5.61
CA ALA A 49 43.12 -4.80 6.92
C ALA A 49 42.67 -3.82 8.02
N GLU A 50 42.42 -2.57 7.65
CA GLU A 50 41.94 -1.57 8.60
C GLU A 50 40.45 -1.75 8.91
N LYS A 51 39.63 -2.24 7.97
CA LYS A 51 38.22 -2.57 8.20
C LYS A 51 38.05 -3.60 9.31
N VAL A 52 38.87 -4.67 9.27
CA VAL A 52 38.87 -5.74 10.29
C VAL A 52 39.13 -5.16 11.68
N CYS A 53 40.07 -4.23 11.82
CA CYS A 53 40.30 -3.57 13.11
C CYS A 53 39.21 -2.56 13.49
N PHE A 54 38.66 -1.83 12.51
CA PHE A 54 37.77 -0.70 12.76
C PHE A 54 36.35 -1.10 13.14
N ILE A 55 35.86 -2.24 12.64
CA ILE A 55 34.52 -2.76 12.94
C ILE A 55 34.28 -2.94 14.45
N PHE A 56 35.31 -3.31 15.22
CA PHE A 56 35.25 -3.47 16.69
C PHE A 56 34.90 -2.17 17.44
N ARG A 57 34.97 -1.00 16.81
CA ARG A 57 34.51 0.25 17.43
C ARG A 57 32.98 0.34 17.50
N TYR A 58 32.28 -0.39 16.63
CA TYR A 58 30.83 -0.40 16.53
C TYR A 58 30.20 -1.71 17.05
N LEU A 59 30.99 -2.58 17.69
CA LEU A 59 30.49 -3.80 18.35
C LEU A 59 30.26 -3.55 19.85
N SER A 60 29.24 -4.19 20.40
CA SER A 60 29.04 -4.29 21.86
C SER A 60 30.16 -5.11 22.51
N ARG A 61 30.35 -4.99 23.83
CA ARG A 61 31.43 -5.71 24.53
C ARG A 61 31.37 -7.22 24.33
N SER A 62 30.18 -7.82 24.37
CA SER A 62 30.00 -9.26 24.18
C SER A 62 30.37 -9.70 22.76
N GLN A 63 29.98 -8.92 21.75
CA GLN A 63 30.23 -9.28 20.35
C GLN A 63 31.69 -9.12 19.95
N LYS A 64 32.47 -8.26 20.63
CA LYS A 64 33.92 -8.13 20.35
C LYS A 64 34.68 -9.42 20.56
N ASP A 65 34.32 -10.23 21.57
CA ASP A 65 35.04 -11.46 21.81
C ASP A 65 34.60 -12.56 20.83
N VAL A 66 33.31 -12.57 20.46
CA VAL A 66 32.79 -13.46 19.40
C VAL A 66 33.50 -13.18 18.07
N PHE A 67 33.57 -11.92 17.65
CA PHE A 67 34.14 -11.56 16.35
C PHE A 67 35.64 -11.87 16.25
N LYS A 68 36.39 -11.90 17.34
CA LYS A 68 37.81 -12.35 17.31
C LYS A 68 37.96 -13.84 17.02
N THR A 69 36.91 -14.64 17.18
CA THR A 69 36.97 -16.09 16.91
C THR A 69 36.75 -16.44 15.44
N PHE A 70 36.36 -15.47 14.61
CA PHE A 70 36.09 -15.70 13.19
C PHE A 70 37.39 -15.73 12.37
N ASN A 71 37.40 -16.60 11.37
CA ASN A 71 38.49 -16.71 10.40
C ASN A 71 38.70 -15.36 9.68
N GLY A 72 39.93 -15.06 9.25
CA GLY A 72 40.28 -13.77 8.64
C GLY A 72 40.55 -12.63 9.63
N TYR A 73 40.27 -12.79 10.93
CA TYR A 73 40.66 -11.80 11.95
C TYR A 73 42.18 -11.71 12.12
N ASP A 74 42.85 -12.86 12.31
CA ASP A 74 44.30 -12.91 12.54
C ASP A 74 45.09 -12.48 11.30
N ASP A 75 44.61 -12.85 10.11
CA ASP A 75 45.20 -12.49 8.82
C ASP A 75 44.85 -11.08 8.34
N LEU A 76 43.95 -10.38 9.07
CA LEU A 76 43.41 -9.07 8.70
C LEU A 76 42.81 -9.05 7.28
N ASP A 77 42.24 -10.18 6.83
CA ASP A 77 41.57 -10.29 5.55
C ASP A 77 40.07 -10.02 5.72
N TRP A 78 39.62 -8.85 5.25
CA TRP A 78 38.21 -8.45 5.31
C TRP A 78 37.29 -9.43 4.59
N LYS A 79 37.71 -10.05 3.49
CA LYS A 79 36.85 -10.92 2.68
C LYS A 79 36.61 -12.23 3.41
N GLU A 80 37.65 -12.86 3.91
CA GLU A 80 37.53 -14.08 4.71
C GLU A 80 36.77 -13.82 6.02
N PHE A 81 37.07 -12.69 6.66
CA PHE A 81 36.37 -12.25 7.86
C PHE A 81 34.88 -12.03 7.64
N LYS A 82 34.50 -11.38 6.54
CA LYS A 82 33.11 -11.17 6.17
C LYS A 82 32.39 -12.49 5.91
N VAL A 83 32.99 -13.42 5.16
CA VAL A 83 32.41 -14.75 4.92
C VAL A 83 32.19 -15.49 6.23
N ALA A 84 33.16 -15.48 7.15
CA ALA A 84 33.01 -16.13 8.45
C ALA A 84 31.89 -15.50 9.31
N ILE A 85 31.72 -14.17 9.25
CA ILE A 85 30.56 -13.50 9.87
C ILE A 85 29.26 -13.94 9.20
N GLU A 86 29.20 -13.96 7.87
CA GLU A 86 28.00 -14.36 7.13
C GLU A 86 27.60 -15.82 7.42
N GLU A 87 28.57 -16.71 7.58
CA GLU A 87 28.35 -18.10 7.99
C GLU A 87 27.89 -18.22 9.44
N ALA A 88 28.49 -17.47 10.37
CA ALA A 88 28.09 -17.48 11.77
C ALA A 88 26.66 -16.94 11.98
N PHE A 89 26.23 -16.03 11.12
CA PHE A 89 24.90 -15.43 11.11
C PHE A 89 24.10 -15.85 9.87
N GLU A 90 24.24 -17.09 9.40
CA GLU A 90 23.64 -17.57 8.15
C GLU A 90 22.12 -17.29 8.08
N GLY A 91 21.41 -17.31 9.22
CA GLY A 91 19.98 -16.98 9.33
C GLY A 91 19.63 -15.54 8.97
N ALA A 92 20.58 -14.61 9.08
CA ALA A 92 20.42 -13.19 8.74
C ALA A 92 20.62 -12.89 7.26
N PHE A 93 21.49 -13.67 6.61
CA PHE A 93 21.88 -13.49 5.21
C PHE A 93 21.13 -14.43 4.26
N LYS A 94 20.58 -15.54 4.77
CA LYS A 94 19.51 -16.27 4.08
C LYS A 94 18.29 -15.35 4.04
N GLU A 95 17.85 -14.98 2.84
CA GLU A 95 16.69 -14.13 2.54
C GLU A 95 15.32 -14.71 3.02
N LYS A 96 15.27 -15.53 4.08
CA LYS A 96 14.02 -16.02 4.68
C LYS A 96 13.42 -15.01 5.65
N LYS A 97 13.23 -13.77 5.20
CA LYS A 97 12.44 -12.81 5.98
C LYS A 97 10.96 -13.19 6.00
N TYR A 98 10.49 -13.88 4.96
CA TYR A 98 9.08 -14.26 4.82
C TYR A 98 8.94 -15.69 4.30
N THR A 99 8.12 -16.47 5.00
CA THR A 99 7.75 -17.84 4.62
C THR A 99 6.30 -17.87 4.15
N PRO A 100 5.83 -18.96 3.51
CA PRO A 100 4.39 -19.15 3.24
C PRO A 100 3.54 -19.01 4.51
N GLN A 101 4.09 -19.41 5.67
CA GLN A 101 3.43 -19.24 6.95
C GLN A 101 3.29 -17.75 7.34
N SER A 102 4.30 -16.93 7.04
CA SER A 102 4.24 -15.47 7.25
C SER A 102 3.13 -14.83 6.40
N LEU A 103 2.95 -15.30 5.17
CA LEU A 103 1.85 -14.87 4.29
C LEU A 103 0.49 -15.26 4.88
N ILE A 104 0.32 -16.53 5.29
CA ILE A 104 -0.92 -17.00 5.93
C ILE A 104 -1.23 -16.19 7.20
N GLN A 105 -0.24 -15.91 8.02
CA GLN A 105 -0.41 -15.11 9.24
C GLN A 105 -0.78 -13.66 8.93
N PHE A 106 -0.16 -13.05 7.92
CA PHE A 106 -0.52 -11.72 7.46
C PHE A 106 -1.96 -11.66 6.97
N THR A 107 -2.38 -12.60 6.12
CA THR A 107 -3.76 -12.74 5.63
C THR A 107 -4.73 -12.85 6.81
N ARG A 108 -4.49 -13.77 7.75
CA ARG A 108 -5.34 -13.95 8.94
C ARG A 108 -5.46 -12.69 9.79
N ASN A 109 -4.36 -11.99 10.05
CA ASN A 109 -4.38 -10.79 10.88
C ASN A 109 -5.20 -9.67 10.23
N ASN A 110 -5.10 -9.50 8.91
CA ASN A 110 -5.82 -8.43 8.20
C ASN A 110 -7.30 -8.76 7.95
N THR A 111 -7.70 -10.03 7.98
CA THR A 111 -9.13 -10.40 7.93
C THR A 111 -9.93 -10.01 9.17
N THR A 112 -9.27 -9.59 10.26
CA THR A 112 -9.95 -9.30 11.54
C THR A 112 -10.71 -7.99 11.57
N LEU A 113 -10.26 -6.98 10.79
CA LEU A 113 -10.86 -5.64 10.79
C LEU A 113 -11.06 -5.15 9.36
N PRO A 114 -12.20 -4.50 9.06
CA PRO A 114 -12.46 -3.94 7.75
C PRO A 114 -11.58 -2.72 7.47
N ILE A 115 -11.13 -2.62 6.21
CA ILE A 115 -10.44 -1.43 5.69
C ILE A 115 -11.51 -0.38 5.39
N LYS A 116 -11.31 0.83 5.94
CA LYS A 116 -12.26 1.94 5.83
C LYS A 116 -11.67 3.14 5.07
N THR A 117 -10.35 3.21 4.98
CA THR A 117 -9.63 4.36 4.41
C THR A 117 -8.62 3.95 3.36
N ASP A 118 -8.32 4.88 2.44
CA ASP A 118 -7.25 4.71 1.45
C ASP A 118 -5.88 4.47 2.11
N ALA A 119 -5.62 5.12 3.25
CA ALA A 119 -4.37 4.94 3.99
C ALA A 119 -4.19 3.49 4.49
N GLU A 120 -5.25 2.90 5.03
CA GLU A 120 -5.28 1.49 5.47
C GLU A 120 -5.11 0.54 4.27
N LEU A 121 -5.79 0.80 3.14
CA LEU A 121 -5.64 0.02 1.91
C LEU A 121 -4.18 0.03 1.42
N ARG A 122 -3.55 1.21 1.38
CA ARG A 122 -2.15 1.33 0.96
C ARG A 122 -1.19 0.69 1.96
N ALA A 123 -1.50 0.72 3.26
CA ALA A 123 -0.72 0.02 4.27
C ALA A 123 -0.80 -1.50 4.07
N TYR A 124 -2.00 -2.04 3.83
CA TYR A 124 -2.19 -3.44 3.46
C TYR A 124 -1.41 -3.81 2.20
N GLN A 125 -1.51 -3.01 1.13
CA GLN A 125 -0.77 -3.23 -0.13
C GLN A 125 0.74 -3.34 0.09
N ARG A 126 1.34 -2.39 0.83
CA ARG A 126 2.78 -2.40 1.11
C ARG A 126 3.19 -3.61 1.94
N GLY A 127 2.42 -3.95 2.97
CA GLY A 127 2.67 -5.11 3.81
C GLY A 127 2.64 -6.41 3.01
N PHE A 128 1.60 -6.58 2.19
CA PHE A 128 1.43 -7.76 1.33
C PHE A 128 2.57 -7.88 0.32
N GLN A 129 2.89 -6.80 -0.41
CA GLN A 129 3.98 -6.77 -1.38
C GLN A 129 5.34 -7.08 -0.76
N THR A 130 5.59 -6.61 0.46
CA THR A 130 6.85 -6.88 1.17
C THR A 130 7.02 -8.37 1.43
N ILE A 131 5.93 -9.08 1.76
CA ILE A 131 5.93 -10.52 2.01
C ILE A 131 6.04 -11.29 0.69
N THR A 132 5.19 -10.98 -0.28
CA THR A 132 5.08 -11.76 -1.52
C THR A 132 6.25 -11.57 -2.48
N HIS A 133 6.93 -10.42 -2.45
CA HIS A 133 8.12 -10.18 -3.27
C HIS A 133 9.18 -11.29 -3.13
N TYR A 134 9.47 -11.71 -1.89
CA TYR A 134 10.46 -12.75 -1.62
C TYR A 134 9.95 -14.14 -1.97
N ILE A 135 8.69 -14.45 -1.62
CA ILE A 135 8.11 -15.78 -1.85
C ILE A 135 7.94 -16.06 -3.37
N LEU A 136 7.63 -15.03 -4.16
CA LEU A 136 7.59 -15.12 -5.62
C LEU A 136 9.00 -15.22 -6.24
N LYS A 137 9.97 -14.46 -5.73
CA LYS A 137 11.38 -14.53 -6.20
C LYS A 137 11.95 -15.94 -6.02
N GLU A 138 11.63 -16.61 -4.92
CA GLU A 138 12.04 -18.00 -4.65
C GLU A 138 11.15 -19.06 -5.34
N GLN A 139 10.15 -18.65 -6.14
CA GLN A 139 9.17 -19.53 -6.81
C GLN A 139 8.45 -20.51 -5.87
N ILE A 140 8.24 -20.11 -4.61
CA ILE A 140 7.55 -20.93 -3.61
C ILE A 140 6.04 -20.95 -3.85
N ILE A 141 5.49 -19.85 -4.38
CA ILE A 141 4.07 -19.70 -4.76
C ILE A 141 3.97 -19.13 -6.17
N THR A 142 2.85 -19.38 -6.84
CA THR A 142 2.57 -18.78 -8.16
C THR A 142 1.95 -17.39 -8.02
N GLU A 143 1.89 -16.64 -9.12
CA GLU A 143 1.21 -15.35 -9.15
C GLU A 143 -0.30 -15.49 -8.88
N ASP A 144 -0.91 -16.60 -9.34
CA ASP A 144 -2.32 -16.92 -9.08
C ASP A 144 -2.58 -17.18 -7.59
N ASP A 145 -1.69 -17.92 -6.92
CA ASP A 145 -1.76 -18.11 -5.47
C ASP A 145 -1.63 -16.77 -4.73
N CYS A 146 -0.76 -15.88 -5.18
CA CYS A 146 -0.64 -14.52 -4.63
C CYS A 146 -1.94 -13.74 -4.74
N ASP A 147 -2.58 -13.73 -5.91
CA ASP A 147 -3.86 -13.07 -6.13
C ASP A 147 -4.95 -13.66 -5.21
N HIS A 148 -4.93 -14.98 -5.03
CA HIS A 148 -5.82 -15.68 -4.13
C HIS A 148 -5.61 -15.25 -2.66
N TYR A 149 -4.37 -15.27 -2.16
CA TYR A 149 -4.05 -14.79 -0.80
C TYR A 149 -4.34 -13.31 -0.60
N TYR A 150 -4.20 -12.49 -1.65
CA TYR A 150 -4.49 -11.08 -1.61
C TYR A 150 -5.97 -10.82 -1.36
N TRP A 151 -6.84 -11.51 -2.10
CA TRP A 151 -8.30 -11.44 -1.93
C TRP A 151 -8.73 -11.92 -0.54
N PHE A 152 -8.23 -13.09 -0.10
CA PHE A 152 -8.60 -13.65 1.20
C PHE A 152 -7.99 -12.94 2.40
N GLY A 153 -7.07 -11.98 2.20
CA GLY A 153 -6.50 -11.19 3.28
C GLY A 153 -7.36 -9.99 3.68
N PHE A 154 -8.41 -9.68 2.92
CA PHE A 154 -9.37 -8.65 3.27
C PHE A 154 -10.47 -9.19 4.20
N HIS A 155 -10.99 -8.33 5.06
CA HIS A 155 -12.19 -8.60 5.85
C HIS A 155 -13.42 -8.77 4.94
N GLU A 156 -14.40 -9.57 5.35
CA GLU A 156 -15.62 -9.87 4.58
C GLU A 156 -16.36 -8.61 4.08
N ASP A 157 -16.61 -7.64 4.96
CA ASP A 157 -17.20 -6.35 4.57
C ASP A 157 -16.40 -5.62 3.48
N THR A 158 -15.07 -5.68 3.55
CA THR A 158 -14.19 -5.06 2.55
C THR A 158 -14.31 -5.80 1.23
N CYS A 159 -14.32 -7.14 1.24
CA CYS A 159 -14.56 -7.97 0.06
C CYS A 159 -15.90 -7.64 -0.60
N GLN A 160 -16.99 -7.52 0.15
CA GLN A 160 -18.31 -7.22 -0.39
C GLN A 160 -18.34 -5.88 -1.13
N ILE A 161 -17.74 -4.83 -0.56
CA ILE A 161 -17.71 -3.50 -1.19
C ILE A 161 -16.84 -3.53 -2.46
N LEU A 162 -15.70 -4.24 -2.41
CA LEU A 162 -14.81 -4.40 -3.57
C LEU A 162 -15.48 -5.22 -4.68
N GLU A 163 -16.15 -6.31 -4.33
CA GLU A 163 -16.84 -7.20 -5.28
C GLU A 163 -17.95 -6.47 -6.04
N GLN A 164 -18.73 -5.62 -5.37
CA GLN A 164 -19.75 -4.78 -6.01
C GLN A 164 -19.15 -3.87 -7.09
N HIS A 165 -18.00 -3.26 -6.79
CA HIS A 165 -17.32 -2.38 -7.75
C HIS A 165 -16.65 -3.18 -8.88
N LEU A 166 -16.00 -4.30 -8.55
CA LEU A 166 -15.30 -5.17 -9.50
C LEU A 166 -16.26 -5.82 -10.50
N THR A 167 -17.42 -6.30 -10.05
CA THR A 167 -18.45 -6.88 -10.92
C THR A 167 -18.93 -5.88 -11.99
N THR A 168 -18.94 -4.59 -11.65
CA THR A 168 -19.32 -3.52 -12.58
C THR A 168 -18.19 -3.18 -13.56
N THR A 169 -16.94 -3.27 -13.12
CA THR A 169 -15.77 -2.86 -13.89
C THR A 169 -15.23 -3.98 -14.78
N ILE A 170 -15.35 -5.23 -14.34
CA ILE A 170 -14.83 -6.44 -14.99
C ILE A 170 -15.97 -7.49 -15.06
N PRO A 171 -16.96 -7.27 -15.95
CA PRO A 171 -18.16 -8.11 -15.99
C PRO A 171 -17.90 -9.56 -16.44
N ASP A 172 -16.86 -9.78 -17.26
CA ASP A 172 -16.52 -11.09 -17.82
C ASP A 172 -15.57 -11.91 -16.92
N HIS A 173 -15.38 -11.52 -15.65
CA HIS A 173 -14.50 -12.24 -14.72
C HIS A 173 -15.10 -13.61 -14.34
N PRO A 174 -14.34 -14.72 -14.49
CA PRO A 174 -14.81 -16.04 -14.09
C PRO A 174 -14.94 -16.12 -12.55
N ARG A 175 -16.13 -16.44 -12.06
CA ARG A 175 -16.45 -16.51 -10.61
C ARG A 175 -15.60 -17.49 -9.80
N ASN A 176 -14.95 -18.45 -10.45
CA ASN A 176 -14.13 -19.45 -9.77
C ASN A 176 -12.66 -19.03 -9.62
N ASN A 177 -12.27 -17.88 -10.17
CA ASN A 177 -10.88 -17.42 -10.13
C ASN A 177 -10.78 -16.19 -9.22
N ALA A 178 -9.63 -16.06 -8.55
CA ALA A 178 -9.32 -14.84 -7.80
C ALA A 178 -9.24 -13.64 -8.75
N TYR A 179 -9.63 -12.46 -8.26
CA TYR A 179 -9.35 -11.21 -8.95
C TYR A 179 -7.86 -10.89 -8.83
N LYS A 180 -7.28 -10.34 -9.90
CA LYS A 180 -5.88 -9.89 -9.87
C LYS A 180 -5.68 -8.83 -8.79
N ALA A 181 -4.62 -8.94 -8.00
CA ALA A 181 -4.35 -8.00 -6.91
C ALA A 181 -4.30 -6.55 -7.38
N ALA A 182 -3.78 -6.31 -8.60
CA ALA A 182 -3.75 -4.99 -9.22
C ALA A 182 -5.15 -4.39 -9.46
N ASP A 183 -6.09 -5.22 -9.93
CA ASP A 183 -7.47 -4.80 -10.21
C ASP A 183 -8.24 -4.56 -8.90
N VAL A 184 -8.03 -5.42 -7.90
CA VAL A 184 -8.60 -5.26 -6.55
C VAL A 184 -8.07 -3.99 -5.89
N PHE A 185 -6.77 -3.71 -5.98
CA PHE A 185 -6.19 -2.48 -5.47
C PHE A 185 -6.75 -1.24 -6.17
N LYS A 186 -6.92 -1.29 -7.51
CA LYS A 186 -7.52 -0.19 -8.28
C LYS A 186 -8.97 0.06 -7.86
N ALA A 187 -9.77 -1.00 -7.68
CA ALA A 187 -11.13 -0.90 -7.17
C ALA A 187 -11.15 -0.32 -5.75
N GLY A 188 -10.24 -0.75 -4.88
CA GLY A 188 -10.10 -0.22 -3.53
C GLY A 188 -9.77 1.26 -3.50
N ASN A 189 -8.85 1.74 -4.35
CA ASN A 189 -8.53 3.17 -4.43
C ASN A 189 -9.78 4.00 -4.75
N TYR A 190 -10.63 3.54 -5.67
CA TYR A 190 -11.89 4.23 -5.99
C TYR A 190 -12.91 4.15 -4.85
N VAL A 191 -13.02 3.00 -4.20
CA VAL A 191 -13.97 2.74 -3.11
C VAL A 191 -13.59 3.51 -1.83
N PHE A 192 -12.32 3.64 -1.52
CA PHE A 192 -11.85 4.25 -0.28
C PHE A 192 -11.35 5.68 -0.47
N ASP A 193 -11.51 6.24 -1.67
CA ASP A 193 -11.12 7.60 -2.00
C ASP A 193 -11.62 8.61 -0.95
N ILE A 194 -10.71 9.48 -0.55
CA ILE A 194 -10.91 10.53 0.43
C ILE A 194 -11.70 11.68 -0.21
N ASP A 195 -11.52 11.92 -1.51
CA ASP A 195 -12.11 13.05 -2.25
C ASP A 195 -13.51 12.76 -2.79
N LYS A 196 -14.18 11.74 -2.26
CA LYS A 196 -15.56 11.41 -2.65
C LYS A 196 -16.47 12.61 -2.44
N PHE A 197 -17.24 12.95 -3.47
CA PHE A 197 -18.25 14.03 -3.43
C PHE A 197 -19.11 14.00 -2.16
N ASN A 198 -19.55 12.81 -1.74
CA ASN A 198 -20.39 12.64 -0.55
C ASN A 198 -19.68 12.95 0.79
N LYS A 199 -18.35 13.00 0.83
CA LYS A 199 -17.55 13.42 1.99
C LYS A 199 -17.30 14.93 2.01
N ASN A 200 -17.67 15.65 0.95
CA ASN A 200 -17.54 17.10 0.80
C ASN A 200 -18.94 17.75 0.73
N PRO A 201 -19.70 17.79 1.84
CA PRO A 201 -21.01 18.42 1.83
C PRO A 201 -20.89 19.93 1.57
N PRO A 202 -21.89 20.56 0.93
CA PRO A 202 -21.96 22.02 0.84
C PRO A 202 -21.87 22.67 2.21
N GLU A 203 -21.31 23.89 2.28
CA GLU A 203 -21.29 24.69 3.51
C GLU A 203 -22.69 24.79 4.11
N GLY A 204 -22.83 24.43 5.39
CA GLY A 204 -24.11 24.39 6.12
C GLY A 204 -24.90 23.07 6.04
N PHE A 205 -24.43 22.07 5.27
CA PHE A 205 -25.06 20.74 5.12
C PHE A 205 -24.27 19.60 5.80
N ALA A 206 -23.46 19.90 6.81
CA ALA A 206 -22.71 18.88 7.55
C ALA A 206 -23.68 17.84 8.16
N PRO A 207 -23.51 16.52 7.88
CA PRO A 207 -24.32 15.49 8.49
C PRO A 207 -24.14 15.50 10.02
N PRO A 208 -25.19 15.19 10.81
CA PRO A 208 -25.03 15.04 12.25
C PRO A 208 -24.03 13.91 12.54
N GLU A 209 -23.00 14.22 13.32
CA GLU A 209 -21.95 13.29 13.73
C GLU A 209 -22.58 12.04 14.34
N THR A 210 -22.25 10.87 13.78
CA THR A 210 -22.86 9.60 14.16
C THR A 210 -22.15 9.07 15.42
N GLU A 211 -22.50 9.61 16.60
CA GLU A 211 -22.15 8.98 17.87
C GLU A 211 -22.85 7.62 17.98
N SER A 212 -22.06 6.56 17.89
CA SER A 212 -22.52 5.19 18.03
C SER A 212 -22.76 4.87 19.50
N LYS A 213 -24.01 4.83 19.94
CA LYS A 213 -24.41 4.18 21.20
C LYS A 213 -25.59 3.25 20.95
N PRO A 214 -25.54 1.98 21.39
CA PRO A 214 -26.62 1.05 21.13
C PRO A 214 -27.74 1.33 22.13
N GLN A 215 -28.87 1.84 21.66
CA GLN A 215 -30.07 1.93 22.47
C GLN A 215 -31.17 1.12 21.81
N GLY A 216 -31.34 -0.11 22.31
CA GLY A 216 -32.47 -0.97 21.98
C GLY A 216 -33.78 -0.25 22.31
N GLY A 217 -34.58 -0.04 21.27
CA GLY A 217 -35.93 0.49 21.34
C GLY A 217 -36.65 0.17 20.02
N PRO A 218 -37.97 -0.04 20.02
CA PRO A 218 -38.68 -0.57 18.87
C PRO A 218 -38.62 0.40 17.68
N LEU A 219 -38.46 -0.16 16.48
CA LEU A 219 -38.37 0.54 15.20
C LEU A 219 -39.60 1.43 14.99
N ASN A 220 -39.42 2.75 15.13
CA ASN A 220 -40.42 3.72 14.68
C ASN A 220 -40.25 3.96 13.18
N VAL A 221 -41.27 3.60 12.41
CA VAL A 221 -41.37 3.92 10.98
C VAL A 221 -41.55 5.44 10.86
N ILE A 222 -40.48 6.14 10.48
CA ILE A 222 -40.53 7.58 10.19
C ILE A 222 -41.03 7.76 8.75
N THR A 223 -42.32 8.03 8.59
CA THR A 223 -42.86 8.53 7.32
C THR A 223 -42.32 9.95 7.10
N ARG A 224 -41.44 10.14 6.12
CA ARG A 224 -40.95 11.47 5.73
C ARG A 224 -42.06 12.22 5.01
N THR A 225 -42.75 13.13 5.71
CA THR A 225 -43.60 14.14 5.07
C THR A 225 -42.69 15.18 4.40
N VAL A 226 -42.72 15.26 3.07
CA VAL A 226 -42.01 16.29 2.31
C VAL A 226 -42.83 17.57 2.33
N THR A 227 -42.45 18.52 3.18
CA THR A 227 -43.00 19.89 3.14
C THR A 227 -42.15 20.72 2.18
N LEU A 228 -42.71 21.05 1.02
CA LEU A 228 -42.08 21.98 0.09
C LEU A 228 -42.07 23.39 0.70
N PRO A 229 -40.97 24.16 0.57
CA PRO A 229 -40.98 25.56 0.97
C PRO A 229 -42.04 26.32 0.15
N ALA A 230 -42.78 27.20 0.81
CA ALA A 230 -43.79 28.01 0.14
C ALA A 230 -43.14 28.78 -1.02
N THR A 231 -43.68 28.57 -2.23
CA THR A 231 -43.32 29.36 -3.41
C THR A 231 -43.40 30.85 -3.05
N PRO A 232 -42.35 31.66 -3.28
CA PRO A 232 -42.46 33.09 -3.08
C PRO A 232 -43.61 33.61 -3.95
N SER A 233 -44.61 34.18 -3.28
CA SER A 233 -45.82 34.76 -3.85
C SER A 233 -45.45 36.02 -4.63
N THR A 234 -44.90 35.86 -5.83
CA THR A 234 -44.81 36.94 -6.81
C THR A 234 -45.17 36.35 -8.16
N PRO A 235 -46.35 36.67 -8.72
CA PRO A 235 -46.78 36.10 -9.99
C PRO A 235 -45.87 36.63 -11.10
N PRO A 236 -45.19 35.76 -11.88
CA PRO A 236 -44.65 36.19 -13.15
C PRO A 236 -45.82 36.45 -14.11
N SER A 237 -45.76 37.62 -14.75
CA SER A 237 -46.69 38.07 -15.78
C SER A 237 -46.79 37.04 -16.92
N SER A 238 -47.94 37.05 -17.57
CA SER A 238 -48.46 36.07 -18.52
C SER A 238 -47.62 35.91 -19.80
N SER A 239 -47.91 34.80 -20.49
CA SER A 239 -47.33 34.30 -21.75
C SER A 239 -45.94 33.68 -21.53
N ASN A 240 -45.73 32.39 -21.74
CA ASN A 240 -45.66 31.88 -23.09
C ASN A 240 -45.75 30.33 -23.06
N VAL A 241 -46.96 29.79 -23.15
CA VAL A 241 -47.19 28.32 -23.27
C VAL A 241 -46.62 27.78 -24.59
N ASP A 242 -46.45 28.65 -25.58
CA ASP A 242 -45.89 28.30 -26.89
C ASP A 242 -44.37 28.07 -26.82
N ASP A 243 -43.65 28.76 -25.93
CA ASP A 243 -42.20 28.57 -25.73
C ASP A 243 -41.88 27.20 -25.08
N LEU A 244 -42.76 26.76 -24.16
CA LEU A 244 -42.70 25.44 -23.56
C LEU A 244 -42.97 24.33 -24.59
N PHE A 245 -43.93 24.54 -25.49
CA PHE A 245 -44.21 23.60 -26.58
C PHE A 245 -43.08 23.56 -27.63
N LEU A 246 -42.42 24.70 -27.90
CA LEU A 246 -41.25 24.74 -28.78
C LEU A 246 -40.05 23.98 -28.19
N ARG A 247 -39.81 24.13 -26.88
CA ARG A 247 -38.75 23.38 -26.16
C ARG A 247 -39.00 21.88 -26.12
N MET A 248 -40.25 21.45 -25.99
CA MET A 248 -40.59 20.03 -25.97
C MET A 248 -40.46 19.40 -27.36
N LYS A 249 -40.82 20.15 -28.42
CA LYS A 249 -40.60 19.73 -29.81
C LYS A 249 -39.10 19.65 -30.16
N SER A 250 -38.26 20.56 -29.68
CA SER A 250 -36.81 20.53 -29.95
C SER A 250 -36.11 19.33 -29.30
N LEU A 251 -36.55 18.91 -28.11
CA LEU A 251 -36.09 17.67 -27.44
C LEU A 251 -36.46 16.41 -28.24
N THR A 252 -37.64 16.41 -28.88
CA THR A 252 -38.11 15.26 -29.67
C THR A 252 -37.43 15.16 -31.04
N ILE A 253 -36.99 16.29 -31.61
CA ILE A 253 -36.22 16.32 -32.86
C ILE A 253 -34.78 15.84 -32.63
N ARG A 254 -34.18 16.18 -31.48
CA ARG A 254 -32.81 15.77 -31.13
C ARG A 254 -32.69 14.25 -30.97
N THR A 255 -33.69 13.60 -30.39
CA THR A 255 -33.75 12.14 -30.28
C THR A 255 -34.03 11.45 -31.62
N ARG A 256 -34.76 12.07 -32.55
CA ARG A 256 -35.00 11.48 -33.88
C ARG A 256 -33.75 11.51 -34.77
N ASN A 257 -32.89 12.52 -34.63
CA ASN A 257 -31.62 12.62 -35.36
C ASN A 257 -30.56 11.59 -34.90
N THR A 258 -30.56 11.19 -33.62
CA THR A 258 -29.63 10.14 -33.13
C THR A 258 -29.97 8.76 -33.73
N TRP A 259 -31.26 8.45 -33.92
CA TRP A 259 -31.69 7.19 -34.54
C TRP A 259 -31.41 7.14 -36.06
N GLN A 260 -31.56 8.26 -36.78
CA GLN A 260 -31.19 8.31 -38.21
C GLN A 260 -29.67 8.20 -38.45
N THR A 261 -28.85 8.70 -37.52
CA THR A 261 -27.39 8.58 -37.59
C THR A 261 -26.93 7.14 -37.35
N MET A 262 -27.61 6.40 -36.45
CA MET A 262 -27.36 4.98 -36.21
C MET A 262 -27.80 4.07 -37.37
N GLN A 263 -28.91 4.39 -38.06
CA GLN A 263 -29.33 3.62 -39.25
C GLN A 263 -28.39 3.82 -40.46
N ARG A 264 -27.80 5.01 -40.65
CA ARG A 264 -26.82 5.25 -41.72
C ARG A 264 -25.47 4.57 -41.48
N PHE A 265 -25.05 4.40 -40.23
CA PHE A 265 -23.84 3.63 -39.91
C PHE A 265 -24.02 2.12 -40.17
N SER A 266 -25.22 1.59 -39.98
CA SER A 266 -25.53 0.17 -40.20
C SER A 266 -25.53 -0.23 -41.69
N GLN A 267 -25.88 0.68 -42.60
CA GLN A 267 -25.88 0.42 -44.06
C GLN A 267 -24.51 0.65 -44.75
N SER A 268 -23.50 1.15 -44.05
CA SER A 268 -22.15 1.37 -44.61
C SER A 268 -21.16 0.23 -44.30
N ILE A 269 -21.61 -0.85 -43.65
CA ILE A 269 -20.81 -2.04 -43.28
C ILE A 269 -21.39 -3.31 -43.93
N GLN A 270 -21.96 -3.19 -45.13
CA GLN A 270 -22.19 -4.28 -46.09
C GLN A 270 -21.59 -3.88 -47.42
#